data_AF-A0A966UWA2-F1
#
_entry.id   AF-A0A966UWA2-F1
#
_cell.length_a   1.000
_cell.length_b   1.000
_cell.length_c   1.000
_cell.angle_alpha   90.00
_cell.angle_beta   90.00
_cell.angle_gamma   90.00
#
_symmetry.space_group_name_H-M   'P 1'
#
loop_
_entity.id
_entity.type
_entity.pdbx_description
1 polymer ?
#
loop_
_entity_poly.entity_id
_entity_poly.type
_entity_poly.pdbx_seq_one_letter_code
_entity_poly.pdbx_strand_id
1 'polypeptide(L)' 'MNRRQFLAMGGGALLPVEFLAGCGGWRWRETDVCVYGGNASGIMAAVSAVKEGCRVLVIEPSRW' A
#
# COMPACT_ATOMS: atom_id res chain seq x y z
N MET A 1 -11.97 12.18 3.85
CA MET A 1 -10.94 13.19 3.51
C MET A 1 -9.61 12.68 4.07
N ASN A 2 -8.64 12.26 3.24
CA ASN A 2 -7.41 11.60 3.72
C ASN A 2 -6.29 12.61 4.00
N ARG A 3 -5.45 12.34 5.02
CA ARG A 3 -4.34 13.21 5.47
C ARG A 3 -3.39 13.70 4.36
N ARG A 4 -3.24 12.91 3.29
CA ARG A 4 -2.39 13.22 2.13
C ARG A 4 -2.96 14.35 1.25
N GLN A 5 -4.28 14.53 1.23
CA GLN A 5 -4.94 15.59 0.47
C GLN A 5 -4.75 16.97 1.13
N PHE A 6 -4.60 17.02 2.45
CA PHE A 6 -4.45 18.29 3.19
C PHE A 6 -3.07 18.93 2.95
N LEU A 7 -1.99 18.14 2.91
CA LEU A 7 -0.64 18.64 2.62
C LEU A 7 -0.47 19.13 1.17
N ALA A 8 -1.10 18.45 0.20
CA ALA A 8 -1.07 18.84 -1.20
C ALA A 8 -1.78 20.18 -1.48
N MET A 9 -2.83 20.49 -0.71
CA MET A 9 -3.61 21.73 -0.87
C MET A 9 -2.98 22.93 -0.14
N GLY A 10 -2.18 22.71 0.91
CA GLY A 10 -1.60 23.80 1.72
C GLY A 10 -0.27 24.36 1.20
N GLY A 11 0.57 23.54 0.55
CA GLY A 11 1.94 23.94 0.14
C GLY A 11 2.12 24.28 -1.35
N GLY A 12 1.11 24.09 -2.19
CA GLY A 12 1.25 24.06 -3.66
C GLY A 12 1.24 25.40 -4.39
N ALA A 13 1.17 26.54 -3.71
CA ALA A 13 0.95 27.83 -4.39
C ALA A 13 2.17 28.40 -5.15
N LEU A 14 3.38 27.85 -5.01
CA LEU A 14 4.62 28.48 -5.54
C LEU A 14 5.59 27.54 -6.26
N LEU A 15 5.27 26.25 -6.48
CA LEU A 15 6.16 25.33 -7.20
C LEU A 15 5.54 24.85 -8.51
N PRO A 16 6.29 24.86 -9.64
CA PRO A 16 5.80 24.35 -10.91
C PRO A 16 5.42 22.87 -10.78
N VAL A 17 4.19 22.54 -11.18
CA VAL A 17 3.56 21.20 -11.13
C VAL A 17 4.45 20.10 -11.74
N GLU A 18 5.37 20.48 -12.62
CA GLU A 18 6.27 19.56 -13.33
C GLU A 18 7.27 18.85 -12.39
N PHE A 19 7.63 19.43 -11.24
CA PHE A 19 8.60 18.82 -10.31
C PHE A 19 8.00 17.75 -9.38
N LEU A 20 6.66 17.69 -9.25
CA LEU A 20 5.95 16.61 -8.54
C LEU A 20 5.61 15.43 -9.46
N ALA A 21 5.82 15.57 -10.77
CA ALA A 21 5.63 14.51 -11.76
C ALA A 21 6.80 13.52 -11.81
N GLY A 22 7.49 13.29 -10.68
CA GLY A 22 8.22 12.05 -10.41
C GLY A 22 7.25 10.87 -10.27
N CYS A 23 6.34 10.71 -11.23
CA CYS A 23 5.42 9.60 -11.34
C CYS A 23 6.19 8.41 -11.89
N GLY A 24 7.00 7.78 -11.04
CA GLY A 24 7.18 6.34 -11.16
C GLY A 24 5.78 5.73 -11.16
N GLY A 25 5.32 5.31 -12.35
CA GLY A 25 3.94 4.89 -12.55
C GLY A 25 3.49 3.86 -11.53
N TRP A 26 2.22 3.94 -11.11
CA TRP A 26 1.63 2.94 -10.22
C TRP A 26 1.56 1.61 -10.97
N ARG A 27 2.47 0.70 -10.67
CA ARG A 27 2.39 -0.66 -11.20
C ARG A 27 1.46 -1.48 -10.31
N TRP A 28 0.21 -1.59 -10.74
CA TRP A 28 -0.75 -2.51 -10.14
C TRP A 28 -0.23 -3.94 -10.24
N ARG A 29 -0.34 -4.68 -9.13
CA ARG A 29 -0.12 -6.13 -9.11
C ARG A 29 -1.38 -6.79 -8.59
N GLU A 30 -1.82 -7.81 -9.31
CA GLU A 30 -2.91 -8.68 -8.87
C GLU A 30 -2.40 -9.72 -7.88
N THR A 31 -3.22 -10.01 -6.88
CA THR A 31 -2.99 -11.03 -5.86
C THR A 31 -4.31 -11.74 -5.61
N ASP A 32 -4.24 -12.99 -5.21
CA ASP A 32 -5.44 -13.81 -4.99
C ASP A 32 -5.94 -13.63 -3.54
N VAL A 33 -5.02 -13.42 -2.59
CA VAL A 33 -5.33 -13.20 -1.17
C VAL A 33 -4.56 -11.99 -0.63
N CYS A 34 -5.25 -11.13 0.14
CA CYS A 34 -4.64 -10.05 0.91
C CYS A 34 -4.87 -10.29 2.41
N VAL A 35 -3.79 -10.46 3.17
CA VAL A 35 -3.83 -10.60 4.62
C VAL A 35 -3.45 -9.29 5.27
N TYR A 36 -4.34 -8.74 6.09
CA TYR A 36 -4.09 -7.53 6.86
C TYR A 36 -3.79 -7.89 8.32
N GLY A 37 -2.55 -7.66 8.73
CA GLY A 37 -2.01 -8.00 10.05
C GLY A 37 -0.89 -9.05 9.97
N GLY A 38 0.32 -8.66 10.37
CA GLY A 38 1.51 -9.53 10.38
C GLY A 38 1.70 -10.34 11.66
N ASN A 39 0.64 -10.53 12.46
CA ASN A 39 0.71 -11.32 13.68
C ASN A 39 0.73 -12.83 13.37
N ALA A 40 0.90 -13.67 14.40
CA ALA A 40 1.03 -15.11 14.22
C ALA A 40 -0.15 -15.73 13.44
N SER A 41 -1.39 -15.35 13.72
CA SER A 41 -2.55 -15.89 13.01
C SER A 41 -2.61 -15.42 11.56
N GLY A 42 -2.30 -14.14 11.28
CA GLY A 42 -2.24 -13.61 9.92
C GLY A 42 -1.17 -14.30 9.07
N ILE A 43 0.02 -14.50 9.62
CA ILE A 43 1.10 -15.21 8.91
C ILE A 43 0.72 -16.68 8.66
N MET A 44 0.11 -17.36 9.64
CA MET A 44 -0.32 -18.74 9.43
C MET A 44 -1.40 -18.84 8.34
N ALA A 45 -2.33 -17.88 8.26
CA ALA A 45 -3.31 -17.81 7.17
C ALA A 45 -2.63 -17.60 5.80
N ALA A 46 -1.64 -16.70 5.74
CA ALA A 46 -0.87 -16.45 4.52
C ALA A 46 -0.10 -17.70 4.05
N VAL A 47 0.55 -18.41 4.98
CA VAL A 47 1.30 -19.64 4.68
C VAL A 47 0.36 -20.73 4.12
N SER A 48 -0.82 -20.91 4.69
CA SER A 48 -1.80 -21.86 4.17
C SER A 48 -2.25 -21.50 2.75
N ALA A 49 -2.55 -20.23 2.47
CA ALA A 49 -2.92 -19.78 1.13
C ALA A 49 -1.78 -19.96 0.11
N VAL A 50 -0.53 -19.73 0.49
CA VAL A 50 0.63 -20.00 -0.37
C VAL A 50 0.76 -21.50 -0.69
N LYS A 51 0.50 -22.38 0.29
CA LYS A 51 0.53 -23.84 0.07
C LYS A 51 -0.54 -24.31 -0.92
N GLU A 52 -1.66 -23.61 -1.01
CA GLU A 52 -2.70 -23.84 -2.03
C GLU A 52 -2.39 -23.18 -3.38
N GLY A 53 -1.21 -22.57 -3.53
CA GLY A 53 -0.76 -21.95 -4.78
C GLY A 53 -1.25 -20.52 -5.00
N CYS A 54 -1.86 -19.87 -3.99
CA CYS A 54 -2.30 -18.49 -4.10
C CYS A 54 -1.12 -17.50 -4.05
N ARG A 55 -1.21 -16.42 -4.82
CA ARG A 55 -0.37 -15.23 -4.64
C ARG A 55 -0.94 -14.43 -3.46
N VAL A 56 -0.11 -14.24 -2.43
CA VAL A 56 -0.52 -13.60 -1.18
C VAL A 56 0.21 -12.29 -0.96
N LEU A 57 -0.53 -11.24 -0.63
CA LEU A 57 -0.03 -9.96 -0.13
C LEU A 57 -0.26 -9.89 1.39
N VAL A 58 0.80 -9.66 2.18
CA VAL A 58 0.68 -9.40 3.62
C VAL A 58 0.96 -7.92 3.88
N ILE A 59 0.03 -7.25 4.56
CA ILE A 59 0.16 -5.87 4.99
C ILE A 59 0.17 -5.86 6.51
N GLU A 60 1.30 -5.52 7.12
CA GLU A 60 1.34 -5.19 8.54
C GLU A 60 1.35 -3.67 8.72
N PRO A 61 0.23 -3.04 9.10
CA PRO A 61 0.25 -1.64 9.50
C PRO A 61 1.14 -1.46 10.72
N SER A 62 2.15 -0.61 10.59
CA SER A 62 2.84 -0.09 11.76
C SER A 62 1.96 0.94 12.47
N ARG A 63 2.10 1.07 13.79
CA ARG A 63 1.28 1.97 14.61
C ARG A 63 1.75 3.42 14.44
N TRP A 64 1.13 4.19 13.53
CA TRP A 64 1.30 5.64 13.37
C TRP A 64 0.02 6.31 12.85
#